data_AF-A0A258IPU4-F1
#
_entry.id   AF-A0A258IPU4-F1
#
_cell.length_a   1.000
_cell.length_b   1.000
_cell.length_c   1.000
_cell.angle_alpha   90.00
_cell.angle_beta   90.00
_cell.angle_gamma   90.00
#
_symmetry.space_group_name_H-M   'P 1'
#
loop_
_entity.id
_entity.type
_entity.pdbx_description
1 polymer ?
#
loop_
_entity_poly.entity_id
_entity_poly.type
_entity_poly.pdbx_seq_one_letter_code
_entity_poly.pdbx_strand_id
1 'polypeptide(L)'
;MSDAPYPTLRAANLARQAEWDTDGQITLSYRGNELAGEVGEACNLIKKLERERMGIAGSRASVAELAEELADVIICADLIAMQLGILLASPASLETGAYDFPAKSGREARNAAFSASVRTLAVLRREAFGVARA
;
A
#
# COMPACT_ATOMS: atom_id res chain seq x y z
N MET A 1 25.12 9.77 -1.52
CA MET A 1 23.77 9.26 -1.23
C MET A 1 22.86 10.45 -1.36
N SER A 2 21.98 10.51 -2.36
CA SER A 2 21.01 11.61 -2.43
C SER A 2 19.99 11.39 -1.33
N ASP A 3 19.82 12.37 -0.45
CA ASP A 3 18.74 12.32 0.53
C ASP A 3 17.42 12.35 -0.23
N ALA A 4 16.64 11.27 -0.11
CA ALA A 4 15.27 11.28 -0.60
C ALA A 4 14.53 12.43 0.09
N PRO A 5 13.71 13.24 -0.61
CA PRO A 5 13.06 14.41 -0.04
C PRO A 5 12.12 14.08 1.13
N TYR A 6 11.74 12.80 1.27
CA TYR A 6 10.91 12.29 2.35
C TYR A 6 11.62 11.14 3.08
N PRO A 7 11.58 11.11 4.42
CA PRO A 7 12.24 10.07 5.21
C PRO A 7 11.52 8.71 5.14
N THR A 8 10.27 8.66 4.69
CA THR A 8 9.48 7.43 4.54
C THR A 8 8.48 7.56 3.38
N LEU A 9 8.02 6.41 2.86
CA LEU A 9 6.90 6.35 1.91
C LEU A 9 5.65 7.06 2.45
N ARG A 10 5.32 6.84 3.73
CA ARG A 10 4.16 7.48 4.36
C ARG A 10 4.28 9.01 4.35
N ALA A 11 5.47 9.54 4.60
CA ALA A 11 5.70 10.99 4.54
C ALA A 11 5.54 11.53 3.12
N ALA A 12 6.04 10.81 2.10
CA ALA A 12 5.85 11.17 0.71
C ALA A 12 4.36 11.16 0.31
N ASN A 13 3.62 10.13 0.73
CA ASN A 13 2.19 10.00 0.43
C ASN A 13 1.32 11.04 1.14
N LEU A 14 1.69 11.46 2.36
CA LEU A 14 1.03 12.59 3.04
C LEU A 14 1.22 13.90 2.27
N ALA A 15 2.43 14.15 1.76
CA ALA A 15 2.69 15.32 0.93
C ALA A 15 1.91 15.28 -0.38
N ARG A 16 1.92 14.12 -1.07
CA ARG A 16 1.12 13.88 -2.28
C ARG A 16 -0.38 14.09 -2.01
N GLN A 17 -0.91 13.56 -0.92
CA GLN A 17 -2.32 13.72 -0.59
C GLN A 17 -2.71 15.20 -0.43
N ALA A 18 -1.85 15.99 0.22
CA ALA A 18 -2.08 17.43 0.40
C ALA A 18 -1.99 18.22 -0.92
N GLU A 19 -1.16 17.78 -1.86
CA GLU A 19 -1.01 18.39 -3.18
C GLU A 19 -2.17 18.06 -4.13
N TRP A 20 -2.59 16.79 -4.16
CA TRP A 20 -3.46 16.27 -5.23
C TRP A 20 -4.94 16.15 -4.85
N ASP A 21 -5.27 16.04 -3.56
CA ASP A 21 -6.65 15.91 -3.07
C ASP A 21 -6.97 17.02 -2.07
N THR A 22 -6.81 18.25 -2.55
CA THR A 22 -7.00 19.49 -1.78
C THR A 22 -8.41 19.61 -1.20
N ASP A 23 -9.41 19.07 -1.89
CA ASP A 23 -10.81 19.07 -1.45
C ASP A 23 -11.21 17.82 -0.63
N GLY A 24 -10.30 16.85 -0.45
CA GLY A 24 -10.55 15.63 0.32
C GLY A 24 -11.67 14.74 -0.25
N GLN A 25 -11.84 14.74 -1.56
CA GLN A 25 -12.93 14.05 -2.26
C GLN A 25 -12.56 12.65 -2.75
N ILE A 26 -11.29 12.24 -2.68
CA ILE A 26 -10.86 10.90 -3.10
C ILE A 26 -11.44 9.83 -2.16
N THR A 27 -12.39 9.07 -2.72
CA THR A 27 -13.07 7.99 -1.99
C THR A 27 -12.21 6.73 -1.91
N LEU A 28 -12.53 5.86 -0.94
CA LEU A 28 -11.89 4.56 -0.81
C LEU A 28 -12.05 3.70 -2.08
N SER A 29 -13.22 3.76 -2.72
CA SER A 29 -13.48 3.05 -3.97
C SER A 29 -12.60 3.55 -5.12
N TYR A 30 -12.35 4.85 -5.18
CA TYR A 30 -11.43 5.43 -6.16
C TYR A 30 -10.01 4.87 -5.96
N ARG A 31 -9.48 4.89 -4.73
CA ARG A 31 -8.15 4.34 -4.44
C ARG A 31 -8.05 2.85 -4.70
N GLY A 32 -9.11 2.09 -4.42
CA GLY A 32 -9.18 0.67 -4.75
C GLY A 32 -9.08 0.41 -6.26
N ASN A 33 -9.71 1.26 -7.08
CA ASN A 33 -9.61 1.19 -8.54
C ASN A 33 -8.24 1.64 -9.05
N GLU A 34 -7.66 2.69 -8.45
CA GLU A 34 -6.29 3.17 -8.74
C GLU A 34 -5.28 2.03 -8.51
N LEU A 35 -5.32 1.39 -7.34
CA LEU A 35 -4.48 0.22 -7.03
C LEU A 35 -4.67 -0.91 -8.06
N ALA A 36 -5.90 -1.21 -8.48
CA ALA A 36 -6.15 -2.23 -9.49
C ALA A 36 -5.56 -1.85 -10.86
N GLY A 37 -5.55 -0.55 -11.19
CA GLY A 37 -4.88 0.00 -12.36
C GLY A 37 -3.39 -0.31 -12.34
N GLU A 38 -2.68 0.16 -11.31
CA GLU A 38 -1.23 -0.03 -11.17
C GLU A 38 -0.83 -1.52 -11.15
N VAL A 39 -1.62 -2.37 -10.46
CA VAL A 39 -1.39 -3.83 -10.47
C VAL A 39 -1.55 -4.39 -11.89
N GLY A 40 -2.51 -3.88 -12.66
CA GLY A 40 -2.70 -4.24 -14.06
C GLY A 40 -1.52 -3.85 -14.94
N GLU A 41 -0.94 -2.68 -14.73
CA GLU A 41 0.25 -2.19 -15.43
C GLU A 41 1.47 -3.07 -15.13
N ALA A 42 1.73 -3.34 -13.84
CA ALA A 42 2.77 -4.27 -13.40
C ALA A 42 2.58 -5.67 -14.02
N CYS A 43 1.36 -6.20 -14.02
CA CYS A 43 1.04 -7.49 -14.65
C CYS A 43 1.29 -7.48 -16.16
N ASN A 44 1.02 -6.35 -16.83
CA ASN A 44 1.29 -6.19 -18.25
C ASN A 44 2.79 -6.21 -18.56
N LEU A 45 3.63 -5.58 -17.72
CA LEU A 45 5.08 -5.60 -17.87
C LEU A 45 5.67 -6.99 -17.57
N ILE A 46 5.24 -7.67 -16.51
CA ILE A 46 5.61 -9.06 -16.21
C ILE A 46 5.29 -9.96 -17.41
N LYS A 47 4.09 -9.81 -17.99
CA LYS A 47 3.68 -10.54 -19.19
C LYS A 47 4.61 -10.25 -20.37
N LYS A 48 5.03 -9.00 -20.60
CA LYS A 48 5.96 -8.65 -21.69
C LYS A 48 7.34 -9.29 -21.48
N LEU A 49 7.89 -9.23 -20.27
CA LEU A 49 9.17 -9.85 -19.91
C LEU A 49 9.14 -11.37 -20.14
N GLU A 50 8.11 -12.04 -19.65
CA GLU A 50 7.97 -13.49 -19.81
C GLU A 50 7.73 -13.90 -21.27
N ARG A 51 6.96 -13.11 -22.02
CA ARG A 51 6.73 -13.35 -23.44
C ARG A 51 8.03 -13.31 -24.24
N GLU A 52 8.89 -12.34 -23.98
CA GLU A 52 10.20 -12.22 -24.59
C GLU A 52 11.08 -13.43 -24.25
N ARG A 53 11.12 -13.84 -22.97
CA ARG A 53 11.85 -15.02 -22.50
C ARG A 53 11.40 -16.31 -23.20
N MET A 54 10.11 -16.43 -23.52
CA MET A 54 9.52 -17.58 -24.21
C MET A 54 9.66 -17.53 -25.74
N GLY A 55 10.19 -16.44 -26.31
CA GLY A 55 10.27 -16.25 -27.76
C GLY A 55 8.92 -16.01 -28.45
N ILE A 56 7.90 -15.57 -27.70
CA ILE A 56 6.58 -15.25 -28.24
C ILE A 56 6.60 -13.80 -28.77
N ALA A 57 6.01 -13.57 -29.96
CA ALA A 57 5.97 -12.24 -30.55
C ALA A 57 5.15 -11.24 -29.71
N GLY A 58 5.64 -10.01 -29.57
CA GLY A 58 4.96 -8.91 -28.89
C GLY A 58 5.90 -7.76 -28.52
N SER A 59 5.34 -6.71 -27.90
CA SER A 59 6.14 -5.63 -27.32
C SER A 59 6.96 -6.11 -26.13
N ARG A 60 8.12 -5.48 -25.94
CA ARG A 60 9.08 -5.76 -24.88
C ARG A 60 8.91 -4.79 -23.71
N ALA A 61 9.51 -5.15 -22.60
CA ALA A 61 9.63 -4.32 -21.41
C ALA A 61 10.97 -4.62 -20.73
N SER A 62 11.35 -3.77 -19.80
CA SER A 62 12.55 -3.87 -19.00
C SER A 62 12.20 -4.08 -17.53
N VAL A 63 13.18 -4.56 -16.76
CA VAL A 63 13.06 -4.67 -15.30
C VAL A 63 12.95 -3.28 -14.65
N ALA A 64 13.52 -2.25 -15.28
CA ALA A 64 13.41 -0.86 -14.79
C ALA A 64 11.96 -0.36 -14.87
N GLU A 65 11.29 -0.52 -16.02
CA GLU A 65 9.86 -0.19 -16.15
C GLU A 65 9.01 -1.00 -15.16
N LEU A 66 9.31 -2.29 -14.96
CA LEU A 66 8.60 -3.08 -13.94
C LEU A 66 8.82 -2.54 -12.52
N ALA A 67 10.01 -2.05 -12.20
CA ALA A 67 10.29 -1.49 -10.89
C ALA A 67 9.50 -0.20 -10.63
N GLU A 68 9.25 0.62 -11.66
CA GLU A 68 8.39 1.81 -11.58
C GLU A 68 6.94 1.40 -11.27
N GLU A 69 6.35 0.49 -12.04
CA GLU A 69 4.97 0.04 -11.79
C GLU A 69 4.81 -0.65 -10.43
N LEU A 70 5.80 -1.42 -9.99
CA LEU A 70 5.78 -2.02 -8.65
C LEU A 70 5.86 -0.97 -7.54
N ALA A 71 6.56 0.15 -7.77
CA ALA A 71 6.57 1.28 -6.85
C ALA A 71 5.18 1.93 -6.77
N ASP A 72 4.50 2.12 -7.90
CA ASP A 72 3.15 2.69 -7.96
C ASP A 72 2.10 1.80 -7.26
N VAL A 73 2.23 0.46 -7.39
CA VAL A 73 1.42 -0.49 -6.60
C VAL A 73 1.62 -0.28 -5.10
N ILE A 74 2.87 -0.13 -4.64
CA ILE A 74 3.18 0.07 -3.22
C ILE A 74 2.65 1.43 -2.74
N ILE A 75 2.76 2.48 -3.56
CA ILE A 75 2.23 3.82 -3.27
C ILE A 75 0.71 3.75 -3.10
N CYS A 76 -0.01 3.15 -4.05
CA CYS A 76 -1.46 3.02 -3.99
C CYS A 76 -1.94 2.18 -2.80
N ALA A 77 -1.24 1.11 -2.49
CA ALA A 77 -1.52 0.31 -1.30
C ALA A 77 -1.37 1.13 0.00
N ASP A 78 -0.30 1.94 0.11
CA ASP A 78 -0.11 2.81 1.27
C ASP A 78 -1.12 3.97 1.33
N LEU A 79 -1.59 4.51 0.20
CA LEU A 79 -2.66 5.51 0.18
C LEU A 79 -3.98 4.96 0.75
N ILE A 80 -4.34 3.72 0.39
CA ILE A 80 -5.49 3.01 0.99
C ILE A 80 -5.25 2.80 2.49
N ALA A 81 -4.05 2.35 2.86
CA ALA A 81 -3.70 2.14 4.25
C ALA A 81 -3.80 3.43 5.07
N MET A 82 -3.28 4.53 4.54
CA MET A 82 -3.34 5.86 5.14
C MET A 82 -4.79 6.31 5.35
N GLN A 83 -5.67 6.16 4.35
CA GLN A 83 -7.09 6.53 4.46
C GLN A 83 -7.83 5.72 5.54
N LEU A 84 -7.43 4.47 5.77
CA LEU A 84 -8.04 3.58 6.75
C LEU A 84 -7.33 3.56 8.12
N GLY A 85 -6.25 4.33 8.30
CA GLY A 85 -5.46 4.33 9.54
C GLY A 85 -4.64 3.05 9.76
N ILE A 86 -4.28 2.35 8.69
CA ILE A 86 -3.49 1.12 8.68
C ILE A 86 -1.99 1.47 8.52
N LEU A 87 -1.13 0.73 9.22
CA LEU A 87 0.32 0.77 9.05
C LEU A 87 0.76 -0.49 8.31
N LEU A 88 1.26 -0.34 7.07
CA LEU A 88 1.73 -1.48 6.25
C LEU A 88 3.11 -1.98 6.64
N ALA A 89 3.95 -1.09 7.17
CA ALA A 89 5.23 -1.44 7.80
C ALA A 89 5.34 -0.64 9.10
N SER A 90 5.60 -1.34 10.21
CA SER A 90 6.04 -0.68 11.44
C SER A 90 7.54 -0.36 11.28
N PRO A 91 8.04 0.77 11.79
CA PRO A 91 9.48 1.02 11.86
C PRO A 91 10.25 -0.17 12.48
N ALA A 92 9.65 -0.89 13.43
CA ALA A 92 10.25 -2.05 14.07
C ALA A 92 10.41 -3.29 13.14
N SER A 93 9.61 -3.42 12.08
CA SER A 93 9.69 -4.57 11.16
C SER A 93 10.79 -4.46 10.10
N LEU A 94 11.47 -3.30 10.00
CA LEU A 94 12.58 -3.09 9.09
C LEU A 94 13.96 -3.37 9.74
N GLU A 95 14.06 -3.34 11.07
CA GLU A 95 15.31 -3.64 11.80
C GLU A 95 15.60 -5.14 11.91
N THR A 96 14.58 -5.98 11.83
CA THR A 96 14.74 -7.43 11.71
C THR A 96 14.44 -7.83 10.28
N GLY A 97 15.41 -8.41 9.56
CA GLY A 97 15.21 -9.01 8.23
C GLY A 97 14.27 -10.23 8.23
N ALA A 98 13.09 -10.09 8.81
CA ALA A 98 12.08 -11.10 9.08
C ALA A 98 10.70 -10.54 8.68
N TYR A 99 10.50 -10.33 7.38
CA TYR A 99 9.19 -10.64 6.81
C TYR A 99 9.07 -12.16 6.77
N ASP A 100 8.82 -12.78 7.93
CA ASP A 100 8.37 -14.15 7.96
C ASP A 100 6.91 -14.12 7.49
N PHE A 101 6.68 -14.43 6.21
CA PHE A 101 5.35 -14.80 5.77
C PHE A 101 5.09 -16.16 6.40
N PRO A 102 4.22 -16.29 7.44
CA PRO A 102 3.88 -17.60 7.94
C PRO A 102 3.23 -18.35 6.79
N ALA A 103 3.91 -19.39 6.34
CA ALA A 103 3.44 -20.30 5.32
C ALA A 103 2.03 -20.75 5.71
N LYS A 104 1.04 -20.31 4.91
CA LYS A 104 -0.35 -20.78 4.94
C LYS A 104 -0.98 -20.82 6.35
N SER A 105 -1.50 -19.70 6.83
CA SER A 105 -2.69 -19.74 7.69
C SER A 105 -3.71 -18.70 7.24
N GLY A 106 -4.98 -19.10 7.26
CA GLY A 106 -6.05 -18.50 6.48
C GLY A 106 -6.40 -17.03 6.79
N ARG A 107 -7.43 -16.55 6.08
CA ARG A 107 -7.95 -15.17 6.12
C ARG A 107 -8.18 -14.63 7.55
N GLU A 108 -8.38 -15.49 8.54
CA GLU A 108 -8.59 -15.14 9.95
C GLU A 108 -7.32 -14.70 10.70
N ALA A 109 -6.14 -15.26 10.41
CA ALA A 109 -4.89 -14.87 11.08
C ALA A 109 -4.41 -13.47 10.64
N ARG A 110 -4.59 -13.15 9.34
CA ARG A 110 -4.36 -11.80 8.79
C ARG A 110 -5.32 -10.78 9.42
N ASN A 111 -6.58 -11.18 9.62
CA ASN A 111 -7.57 -10.34 10.29
C ASN A 111 -7.30 -10.20 11.80
N ALA A 112 -6.64 -11.14 12.47
CA ALA A 112 -6.30 -11.04 13.88
C ALA A 112 -5.16 -10.02 14.15
N ALA A 113 -4.12 -10.03 13.32
CA ALA A 113 -3.03 -9.04 13.38
C ALA A 113 -3.54 -7.63 12.99
N PHE A 114 -4.41 -7.55 12.00
CA PHE A 114 -5.07 -6.31 11.61
C PHE A 114 -6.09 -5.81 12.66
N SER A 115 -6.85 -6.72 13.27
CA SER A 115 -7.80 -6.47 14.36
C SER A 115 -7.11 -5.95 15.62
N ALA A 116 -5.87 -6.36 15.91
CA ALA A 116 -5.13 -5.85 17.06
C ALA A 116 -4.80 -4.36 16.90
N SER A 117 -4.43 -3.93 15.69
CA SER A 117 -4.14 -2.51 15.38
C SER A 117 -5.41 -1.65 15.29
N VAL A 118 -6.52 -2.20 14.76
CA VAL A 118 -7.80 -1.47 14.66
C VAL A 118 -8.55 -1.41 16.00
N ARG A 119 -8.42 -2.40 16.89
CA ARG A 119 -9.03 -2.36 18.23
C ARG A 119 -8.42 -1.28 19.12
N THR A 120 -7.12 -1.00 19.00
CA THR A 120 -6.47 0.07 19.76
C THR A 120 -7.00 1.45 19.37
N LEU A 121 -7.32 1.67 18.08
CA LEU A 121 -7.94 2.92 17.61
C LEU A 121 -9.44 3.02 17.97
N ALA A 122 -10.18 1.91 18.01
CA ALA A 122 -11.58 1.91 18.42
C ALA A 122 -11.78 2.16 19.94
N VAL A 123 -10.83 1.72 20.77
CA VAL A 123 -10.81 2.02 22.22
C VAL A 123 -10.44 3.48 22.46
N LEU A 124 -9.43 4.02 21.76
CA LEU A 124 -9.03 5.43 21.88
C LEU A 124 -10.09 6.43 21.35
N ARG A 125 -10.88 6.05 20.33
CA ARG A 125 -11.99 6.90 19.84
C ARG A 125 -13.18 6.97 20.80
N ARG A 126 -13.34 5.98 21.71
CA ARG A 126 -14.38 6.01 22.75
C ARG A 126 -14.05 6.90 23.94
N GLU A 127 -12.76 7.15 24.18
CA GLU A 127 -12.31 7.99 25.29
C GLU A 127 -12.10 9.46 24.88
N ALA A 128 -11.85 9.73 23.59
CA ALA A 128 -11.63 11.09 23.08
C ALA A 128 -12.92 11.84 22.67
N PHE A 129 -14.00 11.14 22.30
CA PHE A 129 -15.27 11.74 21.92
C PHE A 129 -16.41 11.14 22.74
N GLY A 130 -16.70 11.75 23.88
CA GLY A 130 -17.84 11.40 24.72
C GLY A 130 -19.15 11.55 23.97
N VAL A 131 -19.65 10.46 23.39
CA VAL A 131 -21.04 10.37 22.97
C VAL A 131 -21.85 10.02 24.21
N ALA A 132 -22.39 11.07 24.84
CA ALA A 132 -23.43 10.95 25.84
C ALA A 132 -24.58 10.12 25.25
N ARG A 133 -24.95 9.04 25.96
CA ARG A 133 -26.16 8.28 25.64
C ARG A 133 -27.38 9.17 25.90
N ALA A 134 -28.21 9.35 24.87
CA ALA A 134 -29.65 9.53 25.02
C ALA A 134 -30.33 8.18 24.80
#